data_AF-A0A529JQ50-F1
#
_entry.id   AF-A0A529JQ50-F1
#
_cell.length_a   1.000
_cell.length_b   1.000
_cell.length_c   1.000
_cell.angle_alpha   90.00
_cell.angle_beta   90.00
_cell.angle_gamma   90.00
#
_symmetry.space_group_name_H-M   'P 1'
#
loop_
_entity.id
_entity.type
_entity.pdbx_description
1 polymer ?
#
loop_
_entity_poly.entity_id
_entity_poly.type
_entity_poly.pdbx_seq_one_letter_code
_entity_poly.pdbx_strand_id
1 'polypeptide(L)'
;GHDPNRKLIEMPSLGQIMSRLSGDLKEYQFDQMPLVAEPGRVIVARCLSLIVRVLLRKGKRLYINDGIWASLSDSWTGKITLPARFIPDPAIRSRNGEEK
;
A
#
# COMPACT_ATOMS: atom_id res chain seq x y z
N GLY A 1 9.01 9.64 3.29
CA GLY A 1 10.03 8.89 4.06
C GLY A 1 9.37 8.45 5.33
N HIS A 2 9.45 7.16 5.67
CA HIS A 2 8.93 6.65 6.93
C HIS A 2 9.75 7.28 8.07
N ASP A 3 9.10 8.08 8.91
CA ASP A 3 9.68 8.53 10.17
C ASP A 3 9.64 7.34 11.15
N PRO A 4 10.80 6.80 11.59
CA PRO A 4 10.84 5.67 12.51
C PRO A 4 10.29 6.00 13.90
N ASN A 5 10.19 7.29 14.25
CA ASN A 5 9.68 7.73 15.55
C ASN A 5 8.16 7.97 15.54
N ARG A 6 7.49 7.85 14.39
CA ARG A 6 6.05 8.04 14.29
C ARG A 6 5.32 6.88 14.94
N LYS A 7 4.51 7.16 15.97
CA LYS A 7 3.62 6.16 16.60
C LYS A 7 2.75 5.51 15.53
N LEU A 8 2.85 4.19 15.41
CA LEU A 8 2.01 3.41 14.50
C LEU A 8 0.57 3.48 15.00
N ILE A 9 -0.34 3.90 14.13
CA ILE A 9 -1.77 3.80 14.38
C ILE A 9 -2.15 2.34 14.11
N GLU A 10 -2.55 1.62 15.15
CA GLU A 10 -3.07 0.27 14.99
C GLU A 10 -4.48 0.38 14.40
N MET A 11 -4.60 -0.04 13.14
CA MET A 11 -5.88 -0.08 12.46
C MET A 11 -6.64 -1.35 12.89
N PRO A 12 -7.94 -1.26 13.22
CA PRO A 12 -8.72 -2.44 13.55
C PRO A 12 -8.77 -3.38 12.34
N SER A 13 -8.73 -4.69 12.62
CA SER A 13 -8.88 -5.71 11.59
C SER A 13 -10.27 -5.66 10.97
N LEU A 14 -10.42 -6.21 9.76
CA LEU A 14 -11.72 -6.31 9.09
C LEU A 14 -12.76 -7.01 9.98
N GLY A 15 -12.37 -8.08 10.67
CA GLY A 15 -13.26 -8.80 11.59
C GLY A 15 -13.72 -7.96 12.77
N GLN A 16 -12.83 -7.14 13.35
CA GLN A 16 -13.20 -6.21 14.42
C GLN A 16 -14.15 -5.12 13.94
N ILE A 17 -13.90 -4.55 12.74
CA ILE A 17 -14.79 -3.56 12.14
C ILE A 17 -16.18 -4.16 11.90
N MET A 18 -16.24 -5.34 11.28
CA MET A 18 -17.52 -6.00 10.96
C MET A 18 -18.26 -6.42 12.23
N SER A 19 -17.56 -6.95 13.24
CA SER A 19 -18.17 -7.30 14.53
C SER A 19 -18.77 -6.08 15.22
N ARG A 20 -18.08 -4.92 15.19
CA ARG A 20 -18.58 -3.68 15.76
C ARG A 20 -19.80 -3.18 15.00
N LEU A 21 -19.72 -3.12 13.67
CA LEU A 21 -20.84 -2.72 12.81
C LEU A 21 -22.08 -3.58 13.06
N SER A 22 -21.93 -4.91 13.14
CA SER A 22 -23.05 -5.81 13.44
C SER A 22 -23.61 -5.62 14.86
N GLY A 23 -22.79 -5.22 15.83
CA GLY A 23 -23.24 -4.85 17.17
C GLY A 23 -24.08 -3.58 17.16
N ASP A 24 -23.55 -2.52 16.53
CA ASP A 24 -24.23 -1.23 16.41
C ASP A 24 -25.58 -1.38 15.69
N LEU A 25 -25.64 -2.17 14.61
CA LEU A 25 -26.90 -2.43 13.89
C LEU A 25 -27.98 -3.05 14.77
N LYS A 26 -27.61 -3.95 15.70
CA LYS A 26 -28.56 -4.53 16.66
C LYS A 26 -29.00 -3.52 17.71
N GLU A 27 -28.05 -2.74 18.26
CA GLU A 27 -28.33 -1.72 19.27
C GLU A 27 -29.32 -0.67 18.75
N TYR A 28 -29.14 -0.24 17.50
CA TYR A 28 -30.01 0.73 16.85
C TYR A 28 -31.21 0.11 16.10
N GLN A 29 -31.47 -1.20 16.27
CA GLN A 29 -32.64 -1.89 15.71
C GLN A 29 -32.72 -1.89 14.17
N PHE A 30 -31.56 -1.87 13.51
CA PHE A 30 -31.41 -1.96 12.05
C PHE A 30 -30.98 -3.35 11.56
N ASP A 31 -30.88 -4.34 12.44
CA ASP A 31 -30.37 -5.69 12.12
C ASP A 31 -31.27 -6.49 11.17
N GLN A 32 -32.52 -6.07 11.00
CA GLN A 32 -33.47 -6.65 10.04
C GLN A 32 -33.55 -5.87 8.72
N MET A 33 -32.87 -4.72 8.63
CA MET A 33 -32.87 -3.92 7.41
C MET A 33 -31.92 -4.53 6.38
N PRO A 34 -32.37 -4.74 5.12
CA PRO A 34 -31.47 -5.16 4.05
C PRO A 34 -30.36 -4.13 3.84
N LEU A 35 -29.11 -4.56 3.94
CA LEU A 35 -27.94 -3.70 3.75
C LEU A 35 -27.26 -4.01 2.42
N VAL A 36 -26.81 -2.95 1.76
CA VAL A 36 -25.96 -3.01 0.57
C VAL A 36 -24.69 -2.21 0.83
N ALA A 37 -23.61 -2.59 0.17
CA ALA A 37 -22.34 -1.88 0.24
C ALA A 37 -21.69 -1.82 -1.14
N GLU A 38 -20.88 -0.79 -1.36
CA GLU A 38 -20.11 -0.58 -2.60
C GLU A 38 -18.60 -0.71 -2.31
N PRO A 39 -18.11 -1.91 -1.92
CA PRO A 39 -16.71 -2.07 -1.54
C PRO A 39 -15.79 -2.03 -2.77
N GLY A 40 -15.01 -0.96 -2.91
CA GLY A 40 -13.96 -0.87 -3.95
C GLY A 40 -12.58 -1.24 -3.42
N ARG A 41 -11.90 -0.27 -2.80
CA ARG A 41 -10.49 -0.37 -2.37
C ARG A 41 -10.21 -1.58 -1.47
N VAL A 42 -11.11 -1.91 -0.54
CA VAL A 42 -10.91 -3.03 0.40
C VAL A 42 -10.79 -4.38 -0.30
N ILE A 43 -11.43 -4.53 -1.47
CA ILE A 43 -11.35 -5.74 -2.28
C ILE A 43 -10.04 -5.75 -3.07
N VAL A 44 -9.73 -4.67 -3.79
CA VAL A 44 -8.67 -4.70 -4.82
C VAL A 44 -7.29 -4.25 -4.34
N ALA A 45 -7.19 -3.50 -3.23
CA ALA A 45 -5.93 -2.85 -2.83
C ALA A 45 -4.77 -3.82 -2.57
N ARG A 46 -5.07 -5.09 -2.26
CA ARG A 46 -4.07 -6.12 -1.99
C ARG A 46 -3.92 -7.16 -3.10
N CYS A 47 -4.66 -7.02 -4.20
CA CYS A 47 -4.67 -8.00 -5.29
C CYS A 47 -3.55 -7.78 -6.32
N LEU A 48 -2.84 -6.65 -6.27
CA LEU A 48 -1.88 -6.25 -7.28
C LEU A 48 -0.53 -5.92 -6.68
N SER A 49 0.52 -6.18 -7.46
CA SER A 49 1.89 -5.73 -7.20
C SER A 49 2.41 -5.04 -8.45
N LEU A 50 3.17 -3.95 -8.26
CA LEU A 50 3.78 -3.21 -9.34
C LEU A 50 5.27 -3.59 -9.44
N ILE A 51 5.71 -4.00 -10.64
CA ILE A 51 7.12 -4.20 -10.94
C ILE A 51 7.57 -3.05 -11.84
N VAL A 52 8.60 -2.33 -11.41
CA VAL A 52 9.19 -1.21 -12.15
C VAL A 52 10.67 -1.46 -12.39
N ARG A 53 11.20 -0.88 -13.47
CA ARG A 53 12.61 -0.87 -13.78
C ARG A 53 13.23 0.43 -13.32
N VAL A 54 14.38 0.35 -12.65
CA VAL A 54 15.24 1.51 -12.38
C VAL A 54 15.96 1.89 -13.67
N LEU A 55 15.72 3.10 -14.16
CA LEU A 55 16.35 3.67 -15.35
C LEU A 55 17.65 4.42 -15.00
N LEU A 56 17.68 5.10 -13.85
CA LEU A 56 18.84 5.87 -13.40
C LEU A 56 18.89 5.91 -11.87
N ARG A 57 20.11 5.92 -11.33
CA ARG A 57 20.38 6.26 -9.94
C ARG A 57 21.24 7.52 -9.87
N LYS A 58 20.77 8.54 -9.15
CA LYS A 58 21.54 9.76 -8.86
C LYS A 58 21.60 9.98 -7.35
N GLY A 59 22.74 9.66 -6.74
CA GLY A 59 22.90 9.65 -5.29
C GLY A 59 21.92 8.68 -4.62
N LYS A 60 21.03 9.22 -3.78
CA LYS A 60 19.97 8.47 -3.08
C LYS A 60 18.62 8.45 -3.83
N ARG A 61 18.55 9.00 -5.05
CA ARG A 61 17.32 9.04 -5.87
C ARG A 61 17.35 7.96 -6.95
N LEU A 62 16.22 7.27 -7.09
CA LEU A 62 15.96 6.31 -8.18
C LEU A 62 14.96 6.93 -9.15
N TYR A 63 15.26 6.85 -10.43
CA TYR A 63 14.36 7.19 -11.51
C TYR A 63 13.85 5.88 -12.10
N ILE A 64 12.53 5.72 -12.10
CA ILE A 64 11.84 4.51 -12.52
C ILE A 64 10.99 4.79 -13.75
N ASN A 65 10.63 3.75 -14.49
CA ASN A 65 9.86 3.86 -15.74
C ASN A 65 8.34 4.07 -15.54
N ASP A 66 7.91 4.32 -14.30
CA ASP A 66 6.52 4.56 -13.91
C ASP A 66 6.49 5.61 -12.78
N GLY A 67 5.33 6.17 -12.43
CA GLY A 67 5.26 7.28 -11.49
C GLY A 67 3.86 7.71 -11.09
N ILE A 68 3.81 8.87 -10.42
CA ILE A 68 2.58 9.46 -9.87
C ILE A 68 1.56 9.87 -10.94
N TRP A 69 1.98 9.95 -12.20
CA TRP A 69 1.10 10.24 -13.33
C TRP A 69 0.44 8.98 -13.91
N ALA A 70 0.72 7.80 -13.34
CA ALA A 70 0.15 6.52 -13.73
C ALA A 70 -0.11 5.65 -12.47
N SER A 71 0.56 4.49 -12.34
CA SER A 71 0.19 3.49 -11.33
C SER A 71 0.53 3.86 -9.89
N LEU A 72 1.32 4.92 -9.67
CA LEU A 72 1.67 5.41 -8.32
C LEU A 72 0.90 6.68 -7.92
N SER A 73 -0.14 7.06 -8.65
CA SER A 73 -0.94 8.27 -8.37
C SER A 73 -1.51 8.31 -6.95
N ASP A 74 -2.00 7.18 -6.45
CA ASP A 74 -2.52 7.04 -5.08
C ASP A 74 -1.47 7.38 -4.01
N SER A 75 -0.18 7.13 -4.28
CA SER A 75 0.91 7.46 -3.35
C SER A 75 1.08 8.98 -3.15
N TRP A 76 0.74 9.76 -4.18
CA TRP A 76 0.76 11.21 -4.14
C TRP A 76 -0.51 11.76 -3.48
N THR A 77 -1.68 11.37 -3.99
CA THR A 77 -2.98 11.88 -3.53
C THR A 77 -3.26 11.51 -2.08
N GLY A 78 -2.98 10.26 -1.70
CA GLY A 78 -3.20 9.75 -0.35
C GLY A 78 -2.04 10.01 0.62
N LYS A 79 -0.92 10.57 0.15
CA LYS A 79 0.35 10.67 0.90
C LYS A 79 0.75 9.34 1.56
N ILE A 80 0.44 8.22 0.91
CA ILE A 80 0.72 6.88 1.41
C ILE A 80 2.11 6.43 0.96
N THR A 81 2.87 5.84 1.87
CA THR A 81 4.11 5.16 1.50
C THR A 81 3.76 3.72 1.14
N LEU A 82 3.88 3.40 -0.15
CA LEU A 82 3.66 2.04 -0.64
C LEU A 82 4.85 1.15 -0.25
N PRO A 83 4.61 -0.11 0.16
CA PRO A 83 5.68 -1.05 0.44
C PRO A 83 6.45 -1.33 -0.85
N ALA A 84 7.78 -1.26 -0.78
CA ALA A 84 8.66 -1.53 -1.90
C ALA A 84 9.78 -2.47 -1.46
N ARG A 85 10.16 -3.41 -2.32
CA ARG A 85 11.33 -4.27 -2.13
C ARG A 85 12.18 -4.27 -3.39
N PHE A 86 13.49 -4.36 -3.21
CA PHE A 86 14.40 -4.58 -4.33
C PHE A 86 14.25 -6.02 -4.84
N ILE A 87 14.10 -6.17 -6.16
CA ILE A 87 14.13 -7.46 -6.84
C ILE A 87 15.47 -7.52 -7.59
N PRO A 88 16.39 -8.40 -7.19
CA PRO A 88 17.67 -8.53 -7.89
C PRO A 88 17.42 -9.06 -9.30
N ASP A 89 18.19 -8.54 -10.26
CA ASP A 89 18.19 -9.10 -11.61
C ASP A 89 18.91 -10.47 -11.56
N PRO A 90 18.23 -11.58 -11.90
CA PRO A 90 18.84 -12.91 -11.87
C PRO A 90 20.01 -13.05 -12.86
N ALA A 91 20.09 -12.22 -13.89
CA ALA A 91 21.19 -12.22 -14.85
C ALA A 91 22.45 -11.49 -14.34
N ILE A 92 22.33 -10.60 -13.34
CA ILE A 92 23.44 -9.82 -12.81
C ILE A 92 24.12 -10.60 -11.69
N ARG A 93 25.27 -11.21 -11.99
CA ARG A 93 26.06 -12.03 -11.05
C ARG A 93 27.10 -11.26 -10.24
N SER A 94 27.48 -10.05 -10.65
CA SER A 94 28.42 -9.19 -9.92
C SER A 94 27.88 -7.75 -9.84
N ARG A 95 28.15 -7.09 -8.72
CA ARG A 95 27.91 -5.65 -8.57
C ARG A 95 29.13 -4.90 -9.10
N ASN A 96 28.91 -3.99 -10.04
CA ASN A 96 29.91 -2.97 -10.34
C ASN A 96 29.80 -1.86 -9.29
N GLY A 97 30.81 -1.76 -8.44
CA GLY A 97 30.96 -0.71 -7.44
C GLY A 97 31.94 -1.18 -6.38
N GLU A 98 33.18 -0.66 -6.43
CA GLU A 98 34.15 -0.84 -5.34
C GLU A 98 33.58 -0.28 -4.04
N GLU A 99 33.78 -1.00 -2.94
CA GLU A 99 33.65 -0.42 -1.60
C GLU A 99 34.71 0.68 -1.46
N LYS A 100 34.25 1.92 -1.38
CA LYS A 100 35.00 3.01 -0.77
C LYS A 100 34.30 3.43 0.50
#